data_AF-A0A7S1MXL8-F1
#
_entry.id   AF-A0A7S1MXL8-F1
#
_cell.length_a   1.000
_cell.length_b   1.000
_cell.length_c   1.000
_cell.angle_alpha   90.00
_cell.angle_beta   90.00
_cell.angle_gamma   90.00
#
_symmetry.space_group_name_H-M   'P 1'
#
loop_
_entity.id
_entity.type
_entity.pdbx_description
1 polymer ?
#
loop_
_entity_poly.entity_id
_entity_poly.type
_entity_poly.pdbx_seq_one_letter_code
_entity_poly.pdbx_strand_id
1 'polypeptide(L)'
;DGAPLTAETRNKVVNGLTGPLKGQLAALVESLTKKTPAAFQSALEKCADEAGIECKAPDKNTERSLVFGIKLSWSEQLQSEPHPPVVLLLASQILFHHLTKGVVSAPGRGIAPLLEFLRPSLKPEAFAKLDALHQCVVKML
;
A
#
# COMPACT_ATOMS: atom_id res chain seq x y z
N ASP A 1 -6.07 13.90 12.11
CA ASP A 1 -6.35 12.73 12.97
C ASP A 1 -7.14 11.67 12.23
N GLY A 2 -6.50 10.54 11.90
CA GLY A 2 -7.11 9.45 11.15
C GLY A 2 -6.79 8.12 11.79
N ALA A 3 -7.51 7.77 12.87
CA ALA A 3 -7.40 6.44 13.45
C ALA A 3 -7.76 5.38 12.40
N PRO A 4 -7.03 4.27 12.31
CA PRO A 4 -7.29 3.24 11.31
C PRO A 4 -8.71 2.70 11.46
N LEU A 5 -9.45 2.67 10.35
CA LEU A 5 -10.84 2.21 10.32
C LEU A 5 -10.88 0.72 10.69
N THR A 6 -11.41 0.41 11.88
CA THR A 6 -11.49 -0.97 12.38
C THR A 6 -12.58 -1.76 11.66
N ALA A 7 -12.50 -3.09 11.73
CA ALA A 7 -13.58 -3.95 11.21
C ALA A 7 -14.91 -3.67 11.91
N GLU A 8 -14.88 -3.39 13.21
CA GLU A 8 -16.07 -3.05 13.98
C GLU A 8 -16.71 -1.75 13.49
N THR A 9 -15.91 -0.70 13.28
CA THR A 9 -16.40 0.59 12.76
C THR A 9 -17.00 0.42 11.36
N ARG A 10 -16.36 -0.36 10.47
CA ARG A 10 -16.90 -0.68 9.14
C ARG A 10 -18.26 -1.36 9.22
N ASN A 11 -18.39 -2.36 10.09
CA ASN A 11 -19.64 -3.10 10.26
C ASN A 11 -20.75 -2.22 10.85
N LYS A 12 -20.43 -1.33 11.80
CA LYS A 12 -21.39 -0.34 12.32
C LYS A 12 -21.93 0.57 11.22
N VAL A 13 -21.07 1.06 10.33
CA VAL A 13 -21.49 1.90 9.19
C VAL A 13 -22.40 1.11 8.24
N VAL A 14 -22.01 -0.11 7.84
CA VAL A 14 -22.85 -0.98 6.99
C VAL A 14 -24.23 -1.21 7.59
N ASN A 15 -24.29 -1.48 8.90
CA ASN A 15 -25.55 -1.75 9.59
C ASN A 15 -26.46 -0.52 9.70
N GLY A 16 -25.90 0.68 9.68
CA GLY A 16 -26.65 1.94 9.69
C GLY A 16 -27.25 2.33 8.32
N LEU A 17 -26.88 1.63 7.24
CA LEU A 17 -27.42 1.88 5.90
C LEU A 17 -28.64 1.02 5.61
N THR A 18 -29.44 1.47 4.66
CA THR A 18 -30.64 0.79 4.14
C THR A 18 -30.59 0.72 2.62
N GLY A 19 -31.36 -0.20 2.03
CA GLY A 19 -31.49 -0.30 0.58
C GLY A 19 -30.26 -0.92 -0.13
N PRO A 20 -30.15 -0.76 -1.46
CA PRO A 20 -29.13 -1.45 -2.26
C PRO A 20 -27.70 -1.04 -1.90
N LEU A 21 -27.49 0.19 -1.45
CA LEU A 21 -26.19 0.69 -0.96
C LEU A 21 -25.65 -0.13 0.22
N LYS A 22 -26.53 -0.61 1.12
CA LYS A 22 -26.13 -1.52 2.21
C LYS A 22 -25.48 -2.79 1.65
N GLY A 23 -26.10 -3.37 0.62
CA GLY A 23 -25.61 -4.59 -0.04
C GLY A 23 -24.25 -4.38 -0.70
N GLN A 24 -24.09 -3.28 -1.45
CA GLN A 24 -22.81 -2.97 -2.11
C GLN A 24 -21.71 -2.64 -1.10
N LEU A 25 -22.00 -1.89 -0.04
CA LEU A 25 -21.01 -1.58 0.98
C LEU A 25 -20.62 -2.83 1.77
N ALA A 26 -21.56 -3.74 2.08
CA ALA A 26 -21.24 -5.02 2.70
C ALA A 26 -20.30 -5.86 1.81
N ALA A 27 -20.57 -5.92 0.51
CA ALA A 27 -19.70 -6.61 -0.46
C ALA A 27 -18.31 -5.96 -0.55
N LEU A 28 -18.22 -4.63 -0.49
CA LEU A 28 -16.96 -3.90 -0.43
C LEU A 28 -16.18 -4.23 0.85
N VAL A 29 -16.83 -4.24 2.02
CA VAL A 29 -16.18 -4.63 3.29
C VAL A 29 -15.71 -6.08 3.25
N GLU A 30 -16.49 -6.99 2.68
CA GLU A 30 -16.10 -8.39 2.50
C GLU A 30 -14.88 -8.52 1.57
N SER A 31 -14.81 -7.71 0.51
CA SER A 31 -13.70 -7.71 -0.45
C SER A 31 -12.34 -7.38 0.19
N LEU A 32 -12.32 -6.67 1.33
CA LEU A 32 -11.09 -6.41 2.12
C LEU A 32 -10.47 -7.68 2.70
N THR A 33 -11.26 -8.76 2.82
CA THR A 33 -10.76 -10.07 3.26
C THR A 33 -10.30 -10.93 2.08
N LYS A 34 -10.67 -10.56 0.85
CA LYS A 34 -10.26 -11.24 -0.39
C LYS A 34 -8.81 -10.86 -0.72
N LYS A 35 -8.04 -11.85 -1.20
CA LYS A 35 -6.58 -11.69 -1.41
C LYS A 35 -6.20 -10.96 -2.70
N THR A 36 -7.15 -10.41 -3.46
CA THR A 36 -6.85 -9.79 -4.77
C THR A 36 -7.31 -8.34 -4.82
N PRO A 37 -6.43 -7.39 -5.20
CA PRO A 37 -6.79 -5.98 -5.39
C PRO A 37 -7.90 -5.78 -6.42
N ALA A 38 -7.96 -6.62 -7.46
CA ALA A 38 -8.99 -6.55 -8.50
C ALA A 38 -10.41 -6.81 -7.95
N ALA A 39 -10.57 -7.72 -6.99
CA ALA A 39 -11.86 -7.98 -6.37
C ALA A 39 -12.33 -6.79 -5.50
N PHE A 40 -11.40 -6.15 -4.81
CA PHE A 40 -11.67 -4.92 -4.08
C PHE A 40 -12.08 -3.78 -5.01
N GLN A 41 -11.32 -3.57 -6.09
CA GLN A 41 -11.61 -2.52 -7.06
C GLN A 41 -13.00 -2.67 -7.69
N SER A 42 -13.36 -3.88 -8.14
CA SER A 42 -14.69 -4.11 -8.71
C SER A 42 -15.82 -3.90 -7.70
N ALA A 43 -15.62 -4.27 -6.44
CA ALA A 43 -16.59 -4.01 -5.38
C ALA A 43 -16.71 -2.50 -5.05
N LEU A 44 -15.59 -1.77 -5.12
CA LEU A 44 -15.54 -0.33 -4.91
C LEU A 44 -16.32 0.40 -6.01
N GLU A 45 -16.07 0.06 -7.27
CA GLU A 45 -16.76 0.66 -8.43
C GLU A 45 -18.28 0.49 -8.31
N LYS A 46 -18.77 -0.73 -8.02
CA LYS A 46 -20.20 -0.99 -7.81
C LYS A 46 -20.79 -0.22 -6.62
N CYS A 47 -20.04 -0.10 -5.54
CA CYS A 47 -20.47 0.66 -4.36
C CYS A 47 -20.50 2.17 -4.64
N ALA A 48 -19.55 2.67 -5.43
CA ALA A 48 -19.48 4.06 -5.82
C ALA A 48 -20.62 4.41 -6.78
N ASP A 49 -20.90 3.58 -7.78
CA ASP A 49 -22.01 3.75 -8.71
C ASP A 49 -23.36 3.86 -7.97
N GLU A 50 -23.61 2.95 -7.01
CA GLU A 50 -24.81 2.98 -6.16
C GLU A 50 -24.87 4.22 -5.24
N ALA A 51 -23.72 4.77 -4.85
CA ALA A 51 -23.62 6.01 -4.09
C ALA A 51 -23.68 7.28 -4.97
N GLY A 52 -23.78 7.14 -6.29
CA GLY A 52 -23.72 8.26 -7.25
C GLY A 52 -22.33 8.90 -7.35
N ILE A 53 -21.28 8.14 -7.03
CA ILE A 53 -19.87 8.56 -7.08
C ILE A 53 -19.22 7.92 -8.31
N GLU A 54 -18.62 8.75 -9.17
CA GLU A 54 -17.91 8.24 -10.33
C GLU A 54 -16.47 7.86 -9.96
N CYS A 55 -16.13 6.56 -10.05
CA CYS A 55 -14.76 6.08 -9.92
C CYS A 55 -14.06 6.05 -11.29
N LYS A 56 -13.22 7.05 -11.57
CA LYS A 56 -12.36 7.05 -12.76
C LYS A 56 -10.95 6.63 -12.42
N ALA A 57 -10.45 5.59 -13.09
CA ALA A 57 -9.03 5.30 -13.10
C ALA A 57 -8.27 6.50 -13.71
N PRO A 58 -7.11 6.90 -13.13
CA PRO A 58 -6.30 7.94 -13.71
C PRO A 58 -5.86 7.52 -15.11
N ASP A 59 -5.83 8.47 -16.04
CA ASP A 59 -5.22 8.23 -17.33
C ASP A 59 -3.70 8.01 -17.18
N LYS A 60 -3.05 7.49 -18.22
CA LYS A 60 -1.62 7.14 -18.20
C LYS A 60 -0.71 8.32 -17.88
N ASN A 61 -1.07 9.55 -18.25
CA ASN A 61 -0.26 10.74 -17.95
C ASN A 61 -0.42 11.14 -16.48
N THR A 62 -1.64 11.09 -15.96
CA THR A 62 -1.92 11.32 -14.54
C THR A 62 -1.23 10.28 -13.67
N GLU A 63 -1.34 8.99 -14.01
CA GLU A 63 -0.65 7.92 -13.30
C GLU A 63 0.87 8.10 -13.31
N ARG A 64 1.46 8.42 -14.48
CA ARG A 64 2.89 8.69 -14.60
C ARG A 64 3.33 9.85 -13.71
N SER A 65 2.55 10.92 -13.67
CA SER A 65 2.84 12.12 -12.87
C SER A 65 2.77 11.82 -11.37
N LEU A 66 1.77 11.04 -10.94
CA LEU A 66 1.63 10.57 -9.56
C LEU A 66 2.82 9.69 -9.14
N VAL A 67 3.16 8.71 -9.97
CA VAL A 67 4.32 7.84 -9.72
C VAL A 67 5.60 8.65 -9.62
N PHE A 68 5.80 9.63 -10.51
CA PHE A 68 6.95 10.52 -10.44
C PHE A 68 7.00 11.30 -9.12
N GLY A 69 5.90 11.93 -8.70
CA GLY A 69 5.82 12.66 -7.45
C GLY A 69 6.10 11.80 -6.22
N ILE A 70 5.56 10.58 -6.18
CA ILE A 70 5.81 9.63 -5.08
C ILE A 70 7.29 9.28 -4.99
N LYS A 71 7.94 9.00 -6.13
CA LYS A 71 9.37 8.68 -6.13
C LYS A 71 10.23 9.84 -5.66
N LEU A 72 9.91 11.05 -6.12
CA LEU A 72 10.63 12.25 -5.71
C LEU A 72 10.53 12.42 -4.19
N SER A 73 9.31 12.33 -3.66
CA SER A 73 9.05 12.43 -2.22
C SER A 73 9.78 11.35 -1.42
N TRP A 74 9.77 10.08 -1.85
CA TRP A 74 10.52 9.02 -1.18
C TRP A 74 12.03 9.25 -1.21
N SER A 75 12.55 9.79 -2.31
CA SER A 75 13.98 10.06 -2.46
C SER A 75 14.43 11.22 -1.57
N GLU A 76 13.64 12.29 -1.50
CA GLU A 76 13.87 13.44 -0.61
C GLU A 76 13.76 13.06 0.87
N GLN A 77 12.74 12.27 1.23
CA GLN A 77 12.58 11.75 2.60
C GLN A 77 13.78 10.87 2.97
N LEU A 78 14.18 9.93 2.11
CA LEU A 78 15.30 9.02 2.38
C LEU A 78 16.62 9.77 2.62
N GLN A 79 16.85 10.91 1.96
CA GLN A 79 18.06 11.71 2.14
C GLN A 79 18.16 12.38 3.52
N SER A 80 17.03 12.63 4.17
CA SER A 80 16.96 13.40 5.42
C SER A 80 16.42 12.59 6.61
N GLU A 81 16.07 11.32 6.40
CA GLU A 81 15.45 10.47 7.41
C GLU A 81 16.48 9.88 8.38
N PRO A 82 16.45 10.25 9.68
CA PRO A 82 17.37 9.70 10.68
C PRO A 82 16.94 8.34 11.21
N HIS A 83 15.66 7.95 11.09
CA HIS A 83 15.15 6.74 11.73
C HIS A 83 15.37 5.49 10.87
N PRO A 84 16.17 4.51 11.34
CA PRO A 84 16.50 3.30 10.57
C PRO A 84 15.29 2.51 10.04
N PRO A 85 14.16 2.37 10.78
CA PRO A 85 12.98 1.67 10.27
C PRO A 85 12.38 2.34 9.03
N VAL A 86 12.38 3.68 9.00
CA VAL A 86 11.83 4.47 7.88
C VAL A 86 12.79 4.45 6.71
N VAL A 87 14.10 4.55 6.95
CA VAL A 87 15.14 4.38 5.93
C VAL A 87 15.01 3.02 5.22
N LEU A 88 14.87 1.94 5.98
CA LEU A 88 14.70 0.59 5.43
C LEU A 88 13.44 0.48 4.57
N LEU A 89 12.34 1.04 5.04
CA LEU A 89 11.07 1.04 4.34
C LEU A 89 11.17 1.79 3.00
N LEU A 90 11.62 3.06 3.03
CA LEU A 90 11.78 3.90 1.84
C LEU A 90 12.74 3.27 0.82
N ALA A 91 13.89 2.77 1.28
CA ALA A 91 14.86 2.10 0.41
C ALA A 91 14.26 0.86 -0.27
N SER A 92 13.54 0.03 0.48
CA SER A 92 12.91 -1.18 -0.07
C SER A 92 11.80 -0.84 -1.08
N GLN A 93 11.01 0.21 -0.82
CA GLN A 93 9.97 0.68 -1.74
C GLN A 93 10.55 1.25 -3.05
N ILE A 94 11.64 2.03 -2.95
CA ILE A 94 12.34 2.58 -4.12
C ILE A 94 12.92 1.44 -4.97
N LEU A 95 13.56 0.44 -4.34
CA LEU A 95 14.09 -0.73 -5.04
C LEU A 95 12.98 -1.54 -5.72
N PHE A 96 11.87 -1.77 -5.03
CA PHE A 96 10.71 -2.45 -5.60
C PHE A 96 10.17 -1.70 -6.81
N HIS A 97 10.05 -0.38 -6.72
CA HIS A 97 9.62 0.45 -7.83
C HIS A 97 10.59 0.35 -9.01
N HIS A 98 11.91 0.34 -8.75
CA HIS A 98 12.89 0.25 -9.82
C HIS A 98 12.74 -1.04 -10.64
N LEU A 99 12.45 -2.16 -9.98
CA LEU A 99 12.28 -3.48 -10.61
C LEU A 99 10.93 -3.64 -11.30
N THR A 100 9.83 -3.27 -10.64
CA THR A 100 8.47 -3.57 -11.12
C THR A 100 7.84 -2.44 -11.94
N LYS A 101 8.42 -1.23 -11.87
CA LYS A 101 7.83 0.04 -12.29
C LYS A 101 6.53 0.43 -11.57
N GLY A 102 6.05 -0.41 -10.65
CA GLY A 102 4.91 -0.14 -9.79
C GLY A 102 5.31 0.64 -8.55
N VAL A 103 4.31 1.16 -7.83
CA VAL A 103 4.50 1.84 -6.55
C VAL A 103 3.75 1.04 -5.50
N VAL A 104 4.41 0.72 -4.39
CA VAL A 104 3.80 0.03 -3.26
C VAL A 104 4.06 0.79 -1.97
N SER A 105 3.00 1.08 -1.22
CA SER A 105 3.11 1.56 0.16
C SER A 105 3.01 0.37 1.10
N ALA A 106 4.15 -0.10 1.62
CA ALA A 106 4.18 -1.24 2.52
C ALA A 106 4.07 -0.76 3.99
N PRO A 107 3.21 -1.36 4.82
CA PRO A 107 3.31 -1.18 6.26
C PRO A 107 4.61 -1.85 6.76
N GLY A 108 5.09 -1.51 7.96
CA GLY A 108 6.33 -2.10 8.51
C GLY A 108 6.37 -3.64 8.48
N ARG A 109 5.23 -4.30 8.74
CA ARG A 109 5.09 -5.78 8.63
C ARG A 109 5.28 -6.34 7.21
N GLY A 110 5.15 -5.50 6.19
CA GLY A 110 5.34 -5.85 4.79
C GLY A 110 6.79 -5.81 4.33
N ILE A 111 7.72 -5.34 5.17
CA ILE A 111 9.15 -5.22 4.82
C ILE A 111 9.76 -6.60 4.58
N ALA A 112 9.61 -7.56 5.48
CA ALA A 112 10.26 -8.87 5.31
C ALA A 112 9.85 -9.59 4.00
N PRO A 113 8.54 -9.68 3.65
CA PRO A 113 8.12 -10.21 2.35
C PRO A 113 8.67 -9.41 1.16
N LEU A 114 8.78 -8.08 1.30
CA LEU A 114 9.34 -7.21 0.27
C LEU A 114 10.84 -7.50 0.04
N LEU A 115 11.60 -7.70 1.12
CA LEU A 115 13.02 -8.05 1.02
C LEU A 115 13.23 -9.39 0.32
N GLU A 116 12.45 -10.42 0.67
CA GLU A 116 12.53 -11.72 -0.03
C GLU A 116 12.17 -11.60 -1.51
N PHE A 117 11.21 -10.72 -1.87
CA PHE A 117 10.90 -10.41 -3.27
C PHE A 117 12.09 -9.75 -4.00
N LEU A 118 12.81 -8.84 -3.34
CA LEU A 118 13.95 -8.12 -3.93
C LEU A 118 15.19 -9.00 -4.08
N ARG A 119 15.38 -9.97 -3.18
CA ARG A 119 16.56 -10.83 -3.08
C ARG A 119 17.09 -11.39 -4.41
N PRO A 120 16.29 -12.03 -5.28
CA PRO A 120 16.79 -12.62 -6.53
C PRO A 120 17.27 -11.57 -7.55
N SER A 121 16.86 -10.31 -7.42
CA SER A 121 17.22 -9.24 -8.36
C SER A 121 18.39 -8.38 -7.88
N LEU A 122 18.87 -8.60 -6.66
CA LEU A 122 19.96 -7.83 -6.06
C LEU A 122 21.26 -8.63 -6.03
N LYS A 123 22.39 -7.90 -6.16
CA LYS A 123 23.71 -8.49 -5.91
C LYS A 123 23.80 -8.94 -4.45
N PRO A 124 24.50 -10.05 -4.14
CA PRO A 124 24.62 -10.57 -2.78
C PRO A 124 25.09 -9.51 -1.76
N GLU A 125 26.07 -8.70 -2.13
CA GLU A 125 26.59 -7.61 -1.29
C GLU A 125 25.56 -6.52 -0.99
N ALA A 126 24.72 -6.18 -1.98
CA ALA A 126 23.68 -5.18 -1.82
C ALA A 126 22.55 -5.71 -0.92
N PHE A 127 22.15 -6.96 -1.12
CA PHE A 127 21.15 -7.61 -0.26
C PHE A 127 21.66 -7.77 1.18
N ALA A 128 22.93 -8.14 1.38
CA ALA A 128 23.51 -8.27 2.71
C ALA A 128 23.45 -6.96 3.53
N LYS A 129 23.66 -5.80 2.89
CA LYS A 129 23.50 -4.49 3.55
C LYS A 129 22.05 -4.23 3.96
N LEU A 130 21.11 -4.57 3.09
CA LEU A 130 19.68 -4.36 3.33
C LEU A 130 19.15 -5.29 4.43
N ASP A 131 19.59 -6.56 4.43
CA ASP A 131 19.26 -7.52 5.48
C ASP A 131 19.91 -7.13 6.82
N ALA A 132 21.18 -6.69 6.83
CA ALA A 132 21.80 -6.19 8.05
C ALA A 132 21.03 -5.03 8.68
N LEU A 133 20.56 -4.07 7.86
CA LEU A 133 19.69 -2.99 8.31
C LEU A 133 18.35 -3.52 8.87
N HIS A 134 17.74 -4.49 8.20
CA HIS A 134 16.52 -5.14 8.67
C HIS A 134 16.70 -5.82 10.02
N GLN A 135 17.78 -6.58 10.21
CA GLN A 135 18.09 -7.21 11.51
C GLN A 135 18.31 -6.17 12.61
N CYS A 136 18.93 -5.02 12.31
CA CYS A 136 19.07 -3.93 13.26
C CYS A 136 17.71 -3.33 13.65
N VAL A 137 16.85 -3.04 12.66
CA VAL A 137 15.51 -2.50 12.88
C VAL A 137 14.65 -3.43 13.73
N VAL A 138 14.68 -4.74 13.45
CA VAL A 138 13.93 -5.74 14.22
C VAL A 138 14.37 -5.78 15.69
N LYS A 139 15.66 -5.57 15.98
CA LYS A 139 16.17 -5.51 17.37
C LYS A 139 15.78 -4.24 18.13
N MET A 140 15.38 -3.19 17.43
CA MET A 140 14.97 -1.91 18.03
C MET A 140 13.49 -1.86 18.42
N LEU A 141 12.71 -2.86 18.00
CA LEU A 141 11.28 -3.03 18.31
C LEU A 141 11.10 -3.95 19.52
#